data_AF-A0A0D3HYY3-F1
#
_entry.id   AF-A0A0D3HYY3-F1
#
_cell.length_a   1.000
_cell.length_b   1.000
_cell.length_c   1.000
_cell.angle_alpha   90.00
_cell.angle_beta   90.00
_cell.angle_gamma   90.00
#
_symmetry.space_group_name_H-M   'P 1'
#
loop_
_entity.id
_entity.type
_entity.pdbx_description
1 polymer ?
#
loop_
_entity_poly.entity_id
_entity_poly.type
_entity_poly.pdbx_seq_one_letter_code
_entity_poly.pdbx_strand_id
1 'polypeptide(L)'
;MHAKLIASVLAAAPRVRGWVLHSPCSNGYAAQASCEESWPRVDLYNVAKLWSLPSGGAPLSDGLAAGITYALHPQFCHQMLPQHREMGYRGYVQAVATALDTWAINHKRIHFEDVSEACWQEWEGRQGAACGNAELFLTTDIRMHEGMQLRYPEERYAAISEYEADHVPTVLTSGTTLQQRNGIRRSEVVLNSQLCWYLDAAFCHRFHASDGGGEWYAVVFVCSLSFVLGCLCCLCLLRPVCTATAACHDEPLARPPVVSARCDAAVRNFARLPLPSLLVANYCLAAAPVFYVFVFLPCWDCYDFTATVAHEAGHILGFDHPDEFPRLNLRAKAGVHLGAPETCRRPLTPANIELEEIRGGATGSLMLSMTQHRARTCLSKDDLQGLNFLYPSCDDPLGRGNALQAPRRIP
;
A
#
# COMPACT_ATOMS: atom_id res chain seq x y z
N MET A 1 19.97 -1.79 43.41
CA MET A 1 19.90 -0.33 43.64
C MET A 1 21.11 0.29 42.96
N HIS A 2 20.95 1.38 42.21
CA HIS A 2 21.78 1.84 41.06
C HIS A 2 21.40 1.09 39.76
N ALA A 3 21.06 1.71 38.63
CA ALA A 3 21.37 3.06 38.14
C ALA A 3 20.13 3.77 37.54
N LYS A 4 19.91 5.01 37.98
CA LYS A 4 19.14 6.01 37.21
C LYS A 4 20.10 6.55 36.15
N LEU A 5 19.94 6.11 34.89
CA LEU A 5 20.56 6.79 33.76
C LEU A 5 19.56 7.81 33.21
N ILE A 6 20.03 9.05 33.18
CA ILE A 6 19.37 10.25 32.70
C ILE A 6 19.05 10.07 31.21
N ALA A 7 17.77 9.91 30.88
CA ALA A 7 17.28 10.06 29.51
C ALA A 7 16.85 11.52 29.31
N SER A 8 17.84 12.36 29.00
CA SER A 8 17.60 13.66 28.38
C SER A 8 17.14 13.40 26.94
N VAL A 9 15.85 13.10 26.76
CA VAL A 9 15.22 13.12 25.43
C VAL A 9 15.08 14.59 25.04
N LEU A 10 16.16 15.13 24.48
CA LEU A 10 16.02 16.20 23.49
C LEU A 10 15.22 15.60 22.35
N ALA A 11 13.92 15.83 22.36
CA ALA A 11 13.05 15.60 21.23
C ALA A 11 13.53 16.52 20.10
N ALA A 12 14.51 16.07 19.32
CA ALA A 12 14.75 16.60 18.00
C ALA A 12 13.44 16.36 17.24
N ALA A 13 12.67 17.43 17.03
CA ALA A 13 11.49 17.36 16.19
C ALA A 13 11.89 16.68 14.87
N PRO A 14 11.15 15.66 14.39
CA PRO A 14 11.48 15.02 13.13
C PRO A 14 11.50 16.10 12.05
N ARG A 15 12.70 16.37 11.53
CA ARG A 15 12.91 17.29 10.41
C ARG A 15 12.15 16.70 9.22
N VAL A 16 11.24 17.49 8.67
CA VAL A 16 10.57 17.27 7.37
C VAL A 16 11.67 17.07 6.32
N ARG A 17 11.59 16.03 5.47
CA ARG A 17 12.68 15.55 4.60
C ARG A 17 12.44 15.76 3.10
N GLY A 18 11.30 16.31 2.70
CA GLY A 18 11.00 16.69 1.31
C GLY A 18 10.21 15.64 0.52
N TRP A 19 9.62 16.05 -0.60
CA TRP A 19 8.76 15.26 -1.51
C TRP A 19 9.20 15.44 -2.97
N VAL A 20 9.06 14.44 -3.83
CA VAL A 20 9.39 14.57 -5.27
C VAL A 20 8.14 14.72 -6.11
N LEU A 21 8.22 15.60 -7.10
CA LEU A 21 7.24 15.68 -8.18
C LEU A 21 7.62 14.80 -9.34
N HIS A 22 6.60 14.21 -9.94
CA HIS A 22 6.73 13.59 -11.24
C HIS A 22 7.10 14.69 -12.24
N SER A 23 8.38 14.74 -12.59
CA SER A 23 9.04 15.83 -13.31
C SER A 23 9.78 15.22 -14.50
N PRO A 24 9.89 15.85 -15.68
CA PRO A 24 10.71 15.33 -16.77
C PRO A 24 12.21 15.30 -16.42
N CYS A 25 12.61 15.82 -15.25
CA CYS A 25 13.93 15.51 -14.68
C CYS A 25 14.09 14.02 -14.33
N SER A 26 12.99 13.25 -14.20
CA SER A 26 12.98 11.79 -14.00
C SER A 26 13.07 10.98 -15.30
N ASN A 27 13.06 11.62 -16.49
CA ASN A 27 13.24 10.93 -17.77
C ASN A 27 14.72 10.55 -18.07
N GLY A 28 15.45 10.09 -17.05
CA GLY A 28 16.81 9.55 -17.13
C GLY A 28 17.92 10.48 -16.65
N TYR A 29 19.10 9.88 -16.42
CA TYR A 29 20.27 10.54 -15.79
C TYR A 29 20.73 11.84 -16.48
N ALA A 30 20.56 11.97 -17.80
CA ALA A 30 20.93 13.19 -18.53
C ALA A 30 19.98 14.36 -18.25
N ALA A 31 18.69 14.10 -18.04
CA ALA A 31 17.71 15.12 -17.68
C ALA A 31 17.93 15.61 -16.25
N GLN A 32 18.36 14.73 -15.34
CA GLN A 32 18.65 15.08 -13.95
C GLN A 32 19.79 16.10 -13.80
N ALA A 33 20.95 15.88 -14.45
CA ALA A 33 22.07 16.83 -14.38
C ALA A 33 21.69 18.21 -14.94
N SER A 34 20.94 18.22 -16.05
CA SER A 34 20.42 19.45 -16.64
C SER A 34 19.45 20.16 -15.71
N CYS A 35 18.64 19.44 -14.94
CA CYS A 35 17.70 20.03 -13.98
C CYS A 35 18.40 20.61 -12.74
N GLU A 36 19.43 19.94 -12.20
CA GLU A 36 20.21 20.47 -11.07
C GLU A 36 20.85 21.82 -11.45
N GLU A 37 21.45 21.92 -12.65
CA GLU A 37 22.07 23.15 -13.13
C GLU A 37 21.06 24.25 -13.47
N SER A 38 19.87 23.87 -13.97
CA SER A 38 18.85 24.83 -14.41
C SER A 38 17.78 25.14 -13.38
N TRP A 39 17.81 24.54 -12.18
CA TRP A 39 16.75 24.63 -11.17
C TRP A 39 16.16 26.03 -10.95
N PRO A 40 16.96 27.12 -10.81
CA PRO A 40 16.41 28.46 -10.62
C PRO A 40 15.55 28.97 -11.80
N ARG A 41 15.63 28.32 -12.96
CA ARG A 41 14.95 28.65 -14.22
C ARG A 41 13.86 27.65 -14.60
N VAL A 42 13.74 26.52 -13.90
CA VAL A 42 12.72 25.51 -14.19
C VAL A 42 11.36 26.05 -13.78
N ASP A 43 10.46 26.19 -14.74
CA ASP A 43 9.06 26.45 -14.45
C ASP A 43 8.37 25.15 -14.07
N LEU A 44 8.17 24.97 -12.77
CA LEU A 44 7.66 23.71 -12.22
C LEU A 44 6.26 23.36 -12.69
N TYR A 45 5.49 24.31 -13.18
CA TYR A 45 4.18 24.05 -13.78
C TYR A 45 4.25 23.44 -15.18
N ASN A 46 5.39 23.53 -15.88
CA ASN A 46 5.59 22.82 -17.15
C ASN A 46 5.89 21.34 -16.95
N VAL A 47 6.41 21.02 -15.77
CA VAL A 47 7.00 19.72 -15.47
C VAL A 47 6.13 18.89 -14.56
N ALA A 48 5.44 19.52 -13.60
CA ALA A 48 4.46 18.85 -12.77
C ALA A 48 3.29 18.37 -13.62
N LYS A 49 2.90 17.12 -13.40
CA LYS A 49 1.68 16.54 -13.98
C LYS A 49 0.53 16.81 -13.03
N LEU A 50 -0.48 17.53 -13.49
CA LEU A 50 -1.58 18.01 -12.66
C LEU A 50 -2.90 17.69 -13.36
N TRP A 51 -3.89 17.25 -12.60
CA TRP A 51 -5.25 17.20 -13.10
C TRP A 51 -5.75 18.60 -13.47
N SER A 52 -6.32 18.73 -14.67
CA SER A 52 -6.90 19.99 -15.15
C SER A 52 -8.42 19.99 -14.97
N LEU A 53 -8.99 21.14 -14.58
CA LEU A 53 -10.44 21.32 -14.67
C LEU A 53 -10.90 21.33 -16.14
N PRO A 54 -12.08 20.77 -16.45
CA PRO A 54 -12.59 20.71 -17.81
C PRO A 54 -12.74 22.10 -18.44
N SER A 55 -12.45 22.18 -19.74
CA SER A 55 -12.58 23.42 -20.51
C SER A 55 -14.07 23.72 -20.79
N GLY A 56 -14.57 24.87 -20.29
CA GLY A 56 -15.91 25.37 -20.62
C GLY A 56 -17.04 25.08 -19.62
N GLY A 57 -16.76 24.51 -18.44
CA GLY A 57 -17.72 24.47 -17.34
C GLY A 57 -17.83 25.83 -16.64
N ALA A 58 -19.02 26.19 -16.16
CA ALA A 58 -19.25 27.38 -15.32
C ALA A 58 -18.21 27.50 -14.18
N PRO A 59 -17.96 28.70 -13.63
CA PRO A 59 -17.07 28.88 -12.49
C PRO A 59 -17.67 28.16 -11.28
N LEU A 60 -17.43 26.86 -11.17
CA LEU A 60 -17.70 26.12 -9.96
C LEU A 60 -16.67 26.65 -8.96
N SER A 61 -17.16 27.22 -7.88
CA SER A 61 -16.38 27.60 -6.69
C SER A 61 -15.61 26.42 -6.07
N ASP A 62 -15.80 25.22 -6.61
CA ASP A 62 -15.33 23.96 -6.12
C ASP A 62 -14.26 23.47 -7.11
N GLY A 63 -13.00 23.35 -6.66
CA GLY A 63 -11.80 23.04 -7.48
C GLY A 63 -11.86 21.74 -8.31
N LEU A 64 -11.06 20.70 -8.03
CA LEU A 64 -11.24 19.37 -8.65
C LEU A 64 -12.56 18.70 -8.20
N ALA A 65 -13.63 19.46 -8.02
CA ALA A 65 -14.72 19.14 -7.11
C ALA A 65 -16.05 18.89 -7.83
N ALA A 66 -15.96 18.24 -8.99
CA ALA A 66 -16.80 17.08 -9.23
C ALA A 66 -16.14 15.77 -8.75
N GLY A 67 -14.83 15.79 -8.44
CA GLY A 67 -14.04 14.62 -8.08
C GLY A 67 -13.21 14.11 -9.25
N ILE A 68 -12.33 13.14 -8.98
CA ILE A 68 -11.75 12.29 -10.01
C ILE A 68 -12.63 11.04 -10.07
N THR A 69 -13.32 10.86 -11.19
CA THR A 69 -14.11 9.64 -11.42
C THR A 69 -13.18 8.46 -11.64
N TYR A 70 -13.46 7.32 -11.01
CA TYR A 70 -12.68 6.10 -11.22
C TYR A 70 -13.55 4.89 -11.50
N ALA A 71 -13.00 3.94 -12.26
CA ALA A 71 -13.66 2.66 -12.51
C ALA A 71 -12.68 1.49 -12.44
N LEU A 72 -13.15 0.38 -11.89
CA LEU A 72 -12.47 -0.92 -11.99
C LEU A 72 -12.87 -1.63 -13.27
N HIS A 73 -11.92 -2.26 -13.94
CA HIS A 73 -12.21 -3.15 -15.05
C HIS A 73 -13.17 -4.29 -14.62
N PRO A 74 -14.10 -4.78 -15.48
CA PRO A 74 -15.04 -5.85 -15.13
C PRO A 74 -14.38 -7.13 -14.66
N GLN A 75 -13.23 -7.44 -15.28
CA GLN A 75 -12.47 -8.63 -14.97
C GLN A 75 -11.45 -8.40 -13.86
N PHE A 76 -11.29 -7.17 -13.36
CA PHE A 76 -10.28 -6.82 -12.37
C PHE A 76 -10.30 -7.78 -11.18
N CYS A 77 -11.47 -7.91 -10.55
CA CYS A 77 -11.62 -8.79 -9.40
C CYS A 77 -11.43 -10.26 -9.78
N HIS A 78 -11.98 -10.71 -10.92
CA HIS A 78 -11.79 -12.09 -11.37
C HIS A 78 -10.32 -12.44 -11.58
N GLN A 79 -9.52 -11.48 -12.04
CA GLN A 79 -8.09 -11.64 -12.30
C GLN A 79 -7.26 -11.56 -11.02
N MET A 80 -7.65 -10.73 -10.06
CA MET A 80 -6.95 -10.61 -8.77
C MET A 80 -7.33 -11.74 -7.79
N LEU A 81 -8.57 -12.24 -7.82
CA LEU A 81 -9.10 -13.24 -6.89
C LEU A 81 -8.23 -14.50 -6.70
N PRO A 82 -7.66 -15.12 -7.75
CA PRO A 82 -6.79 -16.28 -7.59
C PRO A 82 -5.60 -16.03 -6.66
N GLN A 83 -5.16 -14.78 -6.52
CA GLN A 83 -4.02 -14.39 -5.68
C GLN A 83 -4.41 -14.12 -4.23
N HIS A 84 -5.69 -13.99 -3.91
CA HIS A 84 -6.16 -13.72 -2.54
C HIS A 84 -7.14 -14.79 -2.08
N ARG A 85 -6.73 -15.59 -1.10
CA ARG A 85 -7.60 -16.62 -0.51
C ARG A 85 -8.63 -16.06 0.47
N GLU A 86 -8.43 -14.84 0.95
CA GLU A 86 -9.11 -14.31 2.13
C GLU A 86 -10.34 -13.45 1.82
N MET A 87 -10.51 -13.00 0.57
CA MET A 87 -11.59 -12.05 0.23
C MET A 87 -12.24 -12.30 -1.13
N GLY A 88 -13.51 -11.90 -1.20
CA GLY A 88 -14.29 -11.84 -2.44
C GLY A 88 -14.21 -10.45 -3.09
N TYR A 89 -14.92 -10.30 -4.21
CA TYR A 89 -15.07 -9.07 -5.00
C TYR A 89 -15.17 -7.77 -4.17
N ARG A 90 -16.05 -7.75 -3.15
CA ARG A 90 -16.30 -6.55 -2.33
C ARG A 90 -15.06 -6.06 -1.58
N GLY A 91 -14.15 -6.97 -1.21
CA GLY A 91 -12.92 -6.63 -0.50
C GLY A 91 -12.00 -5.73 -1.32
N TYR A 92 -11.84 -6.02 -2.62
CA TYR A 92 -11.00 -5.20 -3.51
C TYR A 92 -11.60 -3.84 -3.77
N VAL A 93 -12.90 -3.78 -4.06
CA VAL A 93 -13.60 -2.50 -4.29
C VAL A 93 -13.43 -1.59 -3.08
N GLN A 94 -13.65 -2.14 -1.87
CA GLN A 94 -13.44 -1.40 -0.64
C GLN A 94 -11.98 -1.00 -0.44
N ALA A 95 -11.02 -1.87 -0.76
CA ALA A 95 -9.59 -1.58 -0.63
C ALA A 95 -9.13 -0.46 -1.58
N VAL A 96 -9.58 -0.46 -2.83
CA VAL A 96 -9.32 0.62 -3.78
C VAL A 96 -9.92 1.93 -3.28
N ALA A 97 -11.20 1.94 -2.87
CA ALA A 97 -11.83 3.13 -2.32
C ALA A 97 -11.05 3.67 -1.11
N THR A 98 -10.66 2.78 -0.19
CA THR A 98 -9.85 3.11 1.00
C THR A 98 -8.49 3.72 0.62
N ALA A 99 -7.82 3.14 -0.38
CA ALA A 99 -6.53 3.61 -0.86
C ALA A 99 -6.62 5.02 -1.49
N LEU A 100 -7.68 5.29 -2.24
CA LEU A 100 -7.96 6.62 -2.80
C LEU A 100 -8.33 7.64 -1.71
N ASP A 101 -9.10 7.20 -0.71
CA ASP A 101 -9.50 8.01 0.44
C ASP A 101 -8.31 8.46 1.31
N THR A 102 -7.19 7.74 1.31
CA THR A 102 -5.92 8.18 1.92
C THR A 102 -5.56 9.61 1.50
N TRP A 103 -5.74 9.94 0.22
CA TRP A 103 -5.45 11.26 -0.31
C TRP A 103 -6.61 12.22 -0.10
N ALA A 104 -7.83 11.78 -0.38
CA ALA A 104 -9.04 12.62 -0.31
C ALA A 104 -9.31 13.16 1.11
N ILE A 105 -9.23 12.31 2.15
CA ILE A 105 -9.49 12.73 3.53
C ILE A 105 -8.53 13.82 4.01
N ASN A 106 -7.34 13.90 3.40
CA ASN A 106 -6.31 14.87 3.72
C ASN A 106 -6.36 16.13 2.86
N HIS A 107 -7.33 16.26 1.94
CA HIS A 107 -7.45 17.43 1.08
C HIS A 107 -8.91 17.78 0.70
N LYS A 108 -9.36 18.99 1.03
CA LYS A 108 -10.77 19.41 0.89
C LYS A 108 -11.33 19.41 -0.54
N ARG A 109 -10.46 19.52 -1.55
CA ARG A 109 -10.84 19.64 -2.96
C ARG A 109 -10.43 18.43 -3.80
N ILE A 110 -9.94 17.35 -3.17
CA ILE A 110 -9.66 16.09 -3.85
C ILE A 110 -10.63 15.06 -3.28
N HIS A 111 -11.40 14.41 -4.14
CA HIS A 111 -12.21 13.25 -3.81
C HIS A 111 -12.31 12.36 -5.03
N PHE A 112 -12.64 11.09 -4.81
CA PHE A 112 -12.76 10.10 -5.86
C PHE A 112 -14.18 9.56 -5.90
N GLU A 113 -14.75 9.42 -7.10
CA GLU A 113 -16.11 8.92 -7.29
C GLU A 113 -16.09 7.60 -8.06
N ASP A 114 -16.65 6.56 -7.48
CA ASP A 114 -16.75 5.25 -8.13
C ASP A 114 -17.86 5.26 -9.18
N VAL A 115 -17.47 5.12 -10.45
CA VAL A 115 -18.36 5.02 -11.61
C VAL A 115 -18.27 3.65 -12.28
N SER A 116 -17.75 2.63 -11.57
CA SER A 116 -17.56 1.26 -12.11
C SER A 116 -18.85 0.67 -12.68
N GLU A 117 -20.00 0.90 -12.03
CA GLU A 117 -21.31 0.42 -12.51
C GLU A 117 -21.74 1.10 -13.81
N ALA A 118 -21.55 2.42 -13.92
CA ALA A 118 -21.85 3.15 -15.17
C ALA A 118 -20.95 2.67 -16.31
N CYS A 119 -19.68 2.39 -16.01
CA CYS A 119 -18.74 1.83 -16.98
C CYS A 119 -19.06 0.37 -17.36
N TRP A 120 -19.60 -0.44 -16.44
CA TRP A 120 -20.03 -1.80 -16.71
C TRP A 120 -21.02 -1.86 -17.88
N GLN A 121 -22.00 -0.98 -17.88
CA GLN A 121 -23.02 -0.91 -18.91
C GLN A 121 -22.45 -0.55 -20.30
N GLU A 122 -21.38 0.24 -20.36
CA GLU A 122 -20.70 0.57 -21.62
C GLU A 122 -19.90 -0.61 -22.19
N TRP A 123 -19.34 -1.47 -21.32
CA TRP A 123 -18.49 -2.58 -21.72
C TRP A 123 -19.23 -3.79 -22.26
N GLU A 124 -20.49 -4.00 -21.87
CA GLU A 124 -21.31 -5.08 -22.42
C GLU A 124 -21.48 -4.98 -23.96
N GLY A 125 -21.18 -3.82 -24.56
CA GLY A 125 -21.15 -3.62 -26.01
C GLY A 125 -19.75 -3.43 -26.64
N ARG A 126 -18.69 -3.26 -25.85
CA ARG A 126 -17.33 -2.94 -26.32
C ARG A 126 -16.30 -3.66 -25.47
N GLN A 127 -15.86 -4.83 -25.94
CA GLN A 127 -14.80 -5.62 -25.30
C GLN A 127 -13.56 -4.74 -25.08
N GLY A 128 -13.22 -4.46 -23.83
CA GLY A 128 -11.91 -3.91 -23.51
C GLY A 128 -11.72 -2.41 -23.74
N ALA A 129 -12.71 -1.65 -24.24
CA ALA A 129 -12.51 -0.21 -24.45
C ALA A 129 -12.38 0.52 -23.11
N ALA A 130 -11.69 1.66 -23.10
CA ALA A 130 -11.55 2.47 -21.91
C ALA A 130 -12.87 3.27 -21.71
N CYS A 131 -13.49 3.19 -20.53
CA CYS A 131 -14.80 3.82 -20.24
C CYS A 131 -14.73 5.35 -20.38
N GLY A 132 -15.77 5.96 -20.94
CA GLY A 132 -15.82 7.42 -21.12
C GLY A 132 -16.16 8.20 -19.84
N ASN A 133 -16.80 7.54 -18.88
CA ASN A 133 -17.21 8.14 -17.61
C ASN A 133 -16.11 8.15 -16.54
N ALA A 134 -15.00 7.43 -16.76
CA ALA A 134 -13.93 7.29 -15.78
C ALA A 134 -12.65 8.00 -16.25
N GLU A 135 -12.18 8.92 -15.41
CA GLU A 135 -10.89 9.61 -15.58
C GLU A 135 -9.72 8.75 -15.11
N LEU A 136 -9.90 8.04 -14.01
CA LEU A 136 -8.97 7.05 -13.48
C LEU A 136 -9.48 5.63 -13.76
N PHE A 137 -8.69 4.83 -14.44
CA PHE A 137 -9.03 3.45 -14.74
C PHE A 137 -8.10 2.48 -14.01
N LEU A 138 -8.64 1.50 -13.30
CA LEU A 138 -7.84 0.45 -12.65
C LEU A 138 -8.07 -0.89 -13.33
N THR A 139 -6.99 -1.53 -13.75
CA THR A 139 -7.00 -2.83 -14.45
C THR A 139 -5.86 -3.72 -13.96
N THR A 140 -5.77 -4.93 -14.52
CA THR A 140 -4.60 -5.80 -14.37
C THR A 140 -3.82 -5.94 -15.69
N ASP A 141 -2.59 -6.43 -15.56
CA ASP A 141 -1.62 -6.71 -16.62
C ASP A 141 -2.12 -7.61 -17.75
N ILE A 142 -3.15 -8.43 -17.54
CA ILE A 142 -3.70 -9.33 -18.57
C ILE A 142 -4.25 -8.57 -19.78
N ARG A 143 -4.74 -7.33 -19.61
CA ARG A 143 -5.17 -6.49 -20.74
C ARG A 143 -4.02 -6.09 -21.66
N MET A 144 -2.79 -6.04 -21.16
CA MET A 144 -1.63 -5.61 -21.95
C MET A 144 -1.25 -6.64 -23.03
N HIS A 145 -1.59 -7.91 -22.82
CA HIS A 145 -1.32 -8.96 -23.81
C HIS A 145 -2.21 -8.91 -25.06
N GLU A 146 -3.32 -8.15 -25.06
CA GLU A 146 -4.25 -8.06 -26.21
C GLU A 146 -3.91 -6.93 -27.22
N GLY A 147 -2.75 -6.28 -27.10
CA GLY A 147 -2.27 -5.37 -28.16
C GLY A 147 -1.39 -4.20 -27.71
N MET A 148 -1.17 -4.03 -26.40
CA MET A 148 -0.32 -2.98 -25.86
C MET A 148 0.93 -3.62 -25.26
N GLN A 149 1.94 -3.87 -26.10
CA GLN A 149 3.25 -4.33 -25.60
C GLN A 149 3.80 -3.27 -24.64
N LEU A 150 3.87 -3.61 -23.35
CA LEU A 150 4.68 -2.85 -22.42
C LEU A 150 6.10 -2.74 -22.98
N ARG A 151 6.66 -1.52 -22.90
CA ARG A 151 8.06 -1.27 -23.24
C ARG A 151 9.04 -1.87 -22.21
N TYR A 152 8.53 -2.53 -21.18
CA TYR A 152 9.26 -3.05 -20.04
C TYR A 152 9.04 -4.56 -19.92
N PRO A 153 10.10 -5.38 -19.80
CA PRO A 153 9.98 -6.82 -19.66
C PRO A 153 9.21 -7.22 -18.39
N GLU A 154 8.41 -8.27 -18.53
CA GLU A 154 7.24 -8.70 -17.73
C GLU A 154 7.45 -8.97 -16.21
N GLU A 155 8.61 -8.73 -15.60
CA GLU A 155 8.95 -9.43 -14.34
C GLU A 155 9.11 -8.59 -13.05
N ARG A 156 8.93 -7.25 -13.05
CA ARG A 156 9.41 -6.46 -11.88
C ARG A 156 8.54 -5.34 -11.32
N TYR A 157 7.28 -5.19 -11.72
CA TYR A 157 6.42 -4.15 -11.15
C TYR A 157 5.25 -4.76 -10.38
N ALA A 158 4.90 -4.13 -9.24
CA ALA A 158 3.70 -4.46 -8.50
C ALA A 158 2.48 -3.76 -9.09
N ALA A 159 2.64 -2.48 -9.39
CA ALA A 159 1.72 -1.70 -10.18
C ALA A 159 2.51 -0.69 -11.03
N ILE A 160 1.84 -0.15 -12.05
CA ILE A 160 2.34 0.95 -12.86
C ILE A 160 1.18 1.91 -13.13
N SER A 161 1.47 3.20 -13.11
CA SER A 161 0.56 4.25 -13.50
C SER A 161 0.97 4.86 -14.84
N GLU A 162 0.02 4.91 -15.76
CA GLU A 162 0.13 5.60 -17.04
C GLU A 162 -0.88 6.75 -17.07
N TYR A 163 -0.60 7.77 -17.88
CA TYR A 163 -1.49 8.91 -18.02
C TYR A 163 -1.44 9.47 -19.43
N GLU A 164 -2.57 10.03 -19.84
CA GLU A 164 -2.72 10.83 -21.03
C GLU A 164 -2.79 12.30 -20.60
N ALA A 165 -1.81 13.08 -21.08
CA ALA A 165 -1.72 14.50 -20.79
C ALA A 165 -1.77 15.32 -22.08
N ASP A 166 -2.60 16.37 -22.07
CA ASP A 166 -2.74 17.29 -23.19
C ASP A 166 -2.25 18.69 -22.81
N HIS A 167 -1.87 19.49 -23.80
CA HIS A 167 -1.50 20.90 -23.64
C HIS A 167 -2.75 21.78 -23.54
N VAL A 168 -3.53 21.59 -22.48
CA VAL A 168 -4.76 22.35 -22.22
C VAL A 168 -4.54 23.38 -21.09
N PRO A 169 -5.34 24.45 -21.02
CA PRO A 169 -5.32 25.32 -19.85
C PRO A 169 -5.67 24.53 -18.58
N THR A 170 -4.77 24.53 -17.60
CA THR A 170 -4.97 23.83 -16.33
C THR A 170 -5.42 24.84 -15.29
N VAL A 171 -6.61 24.67 -14.72
CA VAL A 171 -7.04 25.46 -13.56
C VAL A 171 -6.64 24.71 -12.29
N LEU A 172 -5.86 25.36 -11.44
CA LEU A 172 -5.42 24.82 -10.16
C LEU A 172 -6.56 24.83 -9.14
N THR A 173 -6.41 24.06 -8.06
CA THR A 173 -7.32 24.11 -6.91
C THR A 173 -7.33 25.45 -6.19
N SER A 174 -6.35 26.33 -6.43
CA SER A 174 -6.36 27.73 -5.97
C SER A 174 -7.25 28.65 -6.81
N GLY A 175 -7.81 28.15 -7.92
CA GLY A 175 -8.54 28.94 -8.92
C GLY A 175 -7.66 29.64 -9.94
N THR A 176 -6.33 29.53 -9.83
CA THR A 176 -5.39 30.08 -10.83
C THR A 176 -5.44 29.27 -12.11
N THR A 177 -5.69 29.94 -13.25
CA THR A 177 -5.53 29.32 -14.58
C THR A 177 -4.09 29.41 -15.06
N LEU A 178 -3.53 28.27 -15.44
CA LEU A 178 -2.24 28.15 -16.10
C LEU A 178 -2.47 27.97 -17.59
N GLN A 179 -1.93 28.88 -18.41
CA GLN A 179 -2.03 28.80 -19.86
C GLN A 179 -1.10 27.70 -20.41
N GLN A 180 -1.66 26.81 -21.25
CA GLN A 180 -0.97 25.76 -22.04
C GLN A 180 -0.02 24.86 -21.22
N ARG A 181 -0.54 23.98 -20.35
CA ARG A 181 0.27 23.05 -19.54
C ARG A 181 -0.18 21.61 -19.71
N ASN A 182 0.65 20.67 -19.25
CA ASN A 182 0.40 19.23 -19.29
C ASN A 182 -0.67 18.86 -18.25
N GLY A 183 -1.94 19.05 -18.63
CA GLY A 183 -3.10 18.64 -17.83
C GLY A 183 -3.35 17.15 -18.02
N ILE A 184 -3.42 16.39 -16.92
CA ILE A 184 -3.85 14.99 -16.94
C ILE A 184 -5.33 14.98 -17.30
N ARG A 185 -5.68 14.23 -18.36
CA ARG A 185 -7.07 14.00 -18.77
C ARG A 185 -7.55 12.61 -18.39
N ARG A 186 -6.63 11.66 -18.40
CA ARG A 186 -6.90 10.26 -18.09
C ARG A 186 -5.67 9.66 -17.42
N SER A 187 -5.90 8.75 -16.50
CA SER A 187 -4.86 7.89 -15.96
C SER A 187 -5.33 6.44 -15.89
N GLU A 188 -4.40 5.53 -16.03
CA GLU A 188 -4.62 4.10 -15.91
C GLU A 188 -3.62 3.52 -14.91
N VAL A 189 -4.11 2.75 -13.94
CA VAL A 189 -3.29 1.99 -13.02
C VAL A 189 -3.42 0.52 -13.37
N VAL A 190 -2.29 -0.11 -13.66
CA VAL A 190 -2.22 -1.52 -13.99
C VAL A 190 -1.54 -2.27 -12.86
N LEU A 191 -2.28 -3.16 -12.23
CA LEU A 191 -1.77 -4.03 -11.16
C LEU A 191 -1.33 -5.38 -11.71
N ASN A 192 -0.23 -5.89 -11.18
CA ASN A 192 0.29 -7.19 -11.58
C ASN A 192 -0.53 -8.31 -10.93
N SER A 193 -1.30 -9.04 -11.73
CA SER A 193 -2.16 -10.13 -11.26
C SER A 193 -1.43 -11.46 -11.03
N GLN A 194 -0.13 -11.51 -11.27
CA GLN A 194 0.72 -12.69 -11.01
C GLN A 194 1.46 -12.62 -9.67
N LEU A 195 1.48 -11.47 -9.02
CA LEU A 195 2.10 -11.32 -7.70
C LEU A 195 1.20 -11.80 -6.58
N CYS A 196 1.82 -12.14 -5.46
CA CYS A 196 1.11 -12.35 -4.22
C CYS A 196 0.79 -11.00 -3.55
N TRP A 197 -0.40 -10.93 -2.99
CA TRP A 197 -0.95 -9.72 -2.39
C TRP A 197 -1.65 -10.02 -1.07
N TYR A 198 -1.65 -9.07 -0.15
CA TYR A 198 -2.48 -9.08 1.06
C TYR A 198 -3.20 -7.73 1.23
N LEU A 199 -4.22 -7.69 2.10
CA LEU A 199 -5.08 -6.52 2.27
C LEU A 199 -5.06 -5.92 3.69
N ASP A 200 -4.77 -6.72 4.72
CA ASP A 200 -4.77 -6.23 6.10
C ASP A 200 -3.44 -5.57 6.48
N ALA A 201 -3.28 -4.33 6.01
CA ALA A 201 -2.18 -3.46 6.34
C ALA A 201 -2.00 -3.28 7.86
N ALA A 202 -3.11 -3.16 8.61
CA ALA A 202 -3.08 -2.86 10.03
C ALA A 202 -2.49 -4.02 10.85
N PHE A 203 -2.84 -5.25 10.47
CA PHE A 203 -2.30 -6.46 11.05
C PHE A 203 -0.82 -6.66 10.64
N CYS A 204 -0.52 -6.62 9.35
CA CYS A 204 0.83 -6.90 8.84
C CYS A 204 1.87 -5.82 9.20
N HIS A 205 1.45 -4.56 9.36
CA HIS A 205 2.34 -3.46 9.76
C HIS A 205 3.08 -3.75 11.08
N ARG A 206 2.50 -4.52 12.01
CA ARG A 206 3.21 -4.89 13.24
C ARG A 206 4.40 -5.81 12.98
N PHE A 207 4.31 -6.69 12.00
CA PHE A 207 5.44 -7.53 11.59
C PHE A 207 6.48 -6.69 10.84
N HIS A 208 6.06 -5.79 9.96
CA HIS A 208 6.99 -4.93 9.20
C HIS A 208 7.72 -3.91 10.08
N ALA A 209 7.07 -3.37 11.11
CA ALA A 209 7.72 -2.48 12.08
C ALA A 209 8.93 -3.14 12.77
N SER A 210 9.02 -4.46 12.73
CA SER A 210 10.05 -5.29 13.36
C SER A 210 11.26 -5.59 12.44
N ASP A 211 11.16 -5.21 11.15
CA ASP A 211 12.15 -5.49 10.08
C ASP A 211 13.52 -4.83 10.33
N GLY A 212 13.59 -3.80 11.18
CA GLY A 212 14.86 -3.18 11.58
C GLY A 212 15.66 -3.93 12.66
N GLY A 213 15.09 -4.97 13.28
CA GLY A 213 15.64 -5.58 14.50
C GLY A 213 15.92 -7.08 14.45
N GLY A 214 15.62 -7.77 13.33
CA GLY A 214 15.70 -9.24 13.27
C GLY A 214 14.61 -9.95 14.09
N GLU A 215 13.52 -9.27 14.41
CA GLU A 215 12.45 -9.81 15.26
C GLU A 215 11.58 -10.86 14.53
N TRP A 216 11.63 -10.96 13.20
CA TRP A 216 10.97 -12.04 12.46
C TRP A 216 11.48 -13.43 12.87
N TYR A 217 12.76 -13.54 13.27
CA TYR A 217 13.31 -14.77 13.84
C TYR A 217 12.54 -15.17 15.11
N ALA A 218 12.00 -14.22 15.87
CA ALA A 218 11.19 -14.52 17.05
C ALA A 218 9.86 -15.17 16.66
N VAL A 219 9.20 -14.73 15.58
CA VAL A 219 7.97 -15.35 15.09
C VAL A 219 8.25 -16.78 14.62
N VAL A 220 9.28 -16.97 13.80
CA VAL A 220 9.70 -18.31 13.32
C VAL A 220 10.07 -19.21 14.50
N PHE A 221 10.81 -18.68 15.48
CA PHE A 221 11.23 -19.42 16.67
C PHE A 221 10.02 -19.82 17.53
N VAL A 222 9.08 -18.92 17.79
CA VAL A 222 7.87 -19.20 18.58
C VAL A 222 6.99 -20.23 17.88
N CYS A 223 6.79 -20.11 16.57
CA CYS A 223 6.02 -21.09 15.79
C CYS A 223 6.70 -22.47 15.81
N SER A 224 8.02 -22.51 15.58
CA SER A 224 8.80 -23.76 15.58
C SER A 224 8.82 -24.42 16.96
N LEU A 225 9.04 -23.64 18.02
CA LEU A 225 9.04 -24.14 19.40
C LEU A 225 7.66 -24.67 19.78
N SER A 226 6.59 -23.96 19.42
CA SER A 226 5.21 -24.39 19.68
C SER A 226 4.91 -25.71 18.97
N PHE A 227 5.33 -25.86 17.71
CA PHE A 227 5.19 -27.10 16.96
C PHE A 227 5.97 -28.25 17.59
N VAL A 228 7.25 -28.03 17.97
CA VAL A 228 8.08 -29.05 18.63
C VAL A 228 7.48 -29.46 19.97
N LEU A 229 7.00 -28.52 20.78
CA LEU A 229 6.32 -28.82 22.05
C LEU A 229 5.02 -29.60 21.83
N GLY A 230 4.25 -29.26 20.79
CA GLY A 230 3.08 -30.01 20.36
C GLY A 230 3.43 -31.46 20.00
N CYS A 231 4.48 -31.67 19.19
CA CYS A 231 5.00 -32.99 18.82
C CYS A 231 5.41 -33.79 20.06
N LEU A 232 6.20 -33.20 20.96
CA LEU A 232 6.65 -33.86 22.18
C LEU A 232 5.48 -34.22 23.09
N CYS A 233 4.48 -33.33 23.23
CA CYS A 233 3.28 -33.59 24.01
C CYS A 233 2.48 -34.76 23.42
N CYS A 234 2.26 -34.77 22.10
CA CYS A 234 1.60 -35.88 21.41
C CYS A 234 2.37 -37.19 21.57
N LEU A 235 3.70 -37.19 21.43
CA LEU A 235 4.52 -38.38 21.64
C LEU A 235 4.41 -38.92 23.08
N CYS A 236 4.46 -38.04 24.09
CA CYS A 236 4.30 -38.42 25.49
C CYS A 236 2.90 -39.00 25.78
N LEU A 237 1.85 -38.40 25.21
CA LEU A 237 0.46 -38.86 25.39
C LEU A 237 0.17 -40.16 24.64
N LEU A 238 0.76 -40.36 23.45
CA LEU A 238 0.50 -41.53 22.60
C LEU A 238 1.41 -42.73 22.91
N ARG A 239 2.59 -42.52 23.52
CA ARG A 239 3.50 -43.60 23.91
C ARG A 239 2.83 -44.78 24.64
N PRO A 240 2.01 -44.59 25.70
CA PRO A 240 1.35 -45.72 26.39
C PRO A 240 0.31 -46.44 25.53
N VAL A 241 -0.25 -45.78 24.52
CA VAL A 241 -1.18 -46.38 23.55
C VAL A 241 -0.41 -47.23 22.52
N CYS A 242 0.70 -46.71 22.01
CA CYS A 242 1.57 -47.42 21.05
C CYS A 242 2.20 -48.69 21.67
N THR A 243 2.65 -48.61 22.93
CA THR A 243 3.22 -49.80 23.61
C THR A 243 2.16 -50.86 23.90
N ALA A 244 0.93 -50.46 24.26
CA ALA A 244 -0.16 -51.39 24.53
C ALA A 244 -0.69 -52.07 23.25
N THR A 245 -0.72 -51.35 22.12
CA THR A 245 -1.15 -51.89 20.82
C THR A 245 -0.11 -52.80 20.19
N ALA A 246 1.18 -52.47 20.25
CA ALA A 246 2.25 -53.37 19.81
C ALA A 246 2.21 -54.72 20.55
N ALA A 247 1.95 -54.68 21.86
CA ALA A 247 1.82 -55.88 22.68
C ALA A 247 0.54 -56.73 22.40
N CYS A 248 -0.43 -56.20 21.64
CA CYS A 248 -1.59 -56.95 21.15
C CYS A 248 -1.31 -57.73 19.87
N HIS A 249 -0.33 -57.30 19.07
CA HIS A 249 -0.11 -57.85 17.72
C HIS A 249 0.69 -59.16 17.72
N ASP A 250 1.40 -59.47 18.81
CA ASP A 250 2.25 -60.67 18.99
C ASP A 250 1.50 -61.92 19.52
N GLU A 251 0.16 -61.90 19.63
CA GLU A 251 -0.61 -63.07 20.05
C GLU A 251 -0.87 -64.02 18.86
N PRO A 252 -0.46 -65.31 18.92
CA PRO A 252 -0.68 -66.27 17.84
C PRO A 252 -2.18 -66.58 17.65
N LEU A 253 -2.63 -66.56 16.39
CA LEU A 253 -4.01 -66.74 15.87
C LEU A 253 -4.78 -68.02 16.30
N ALA A 254 -4.28 -68.81 17.24
CA ALA A 254 -4.78 -70.15 17.56
C ALA A 254 -5.79 -70.21 18.72
N ARG A 255 -6.22 -69.09 19.31
CA ARG A 255 -7.20 -69.08 20.42
C ARG A 255 -8.44 -68.22 20.12
N PRO A 256 -9.63 -68.63 20.63
CA PRO A 256 -10.90 -67.97 20.38
C PRO A 256 -10.88 -66.49 20.84
N PRO A 257 -11.79 -65.63 20.33
CA PRO A 257 -11.71 -64.18 20.46
C PRO A 257 -12.09 -63.73 21.87
N VAL A 258 -11.21 -63.97 22.84
CA VAL A 258 -11.23 -63.25 24.11
C VAL A 258 -10.53 -61.94 23.81
N VAL A 259 -11.26 -60.82 23.93
CA VAL A 259 -10.67 -59.47 23.80
C VAL A 259 -9.41 -59.44 24.66
N SER A 260 -8.25 -59.36 24.00
CA SER A 260 -6.95 -59.40 24.67
C SER A 260 -6.96 -58.39 25.81
N ALA A 261 -6.69 -58.83 27.05
CA ALA A 261 -6.64 -57.95 28.22
C ALA A 261 -5.71 -56.74 28.00
N ARG A 262 -4.75 -56.86 27.08
CA ARG A 262 -3.84 -55.79 26.64
C ARG A 262 -4.52 -54.77 25.74
N CYS A 263 -5.43 -55.19 24.87
CA CYS A 263 -6.19 -54.30 23.99
C CYS A 263 -7.26 -53.54 24.78
N ASP A 264 -7.89 -54.19 25.76
CA ASP A 264 -8.76 -53.52 26.71
C ASP A 264 -7.97 -52.50 27.57
N ALA A 265 -6.74 -52.83 27.99
CA ALA A 265 -5.84 -51.87 28.64
C ALA A 265 -5.45 -50.69 27.73
N ALA A 266 -5.24 -50.93 26.43
CA ALA A 266 -4.97 -49.87 25.45
C ALA A 266 -6.16 -48.92 25.29
N VAL A 267 -7.37 -49.45 25.12
CA VAL A 267 -8.61 -48.67 25.02
C VAL A 267 -8.87 -47.89 26.32
N ARG A 268 -8.65 -48.51 27.48
CA ARG A 268 -8.78 -47.84 28.79
C ARG A 268 -7.74 -46.74 29.00
N ASN A 269 -6.52 -46.91 28.51
CA ASN A 269 -5.50 -45.85 28.53
C ASN A 269 -5.88 -44.69 27.60
N PHE A 270 -6.41 -44.99 26.42
CA PHE A 270 -6.91 -43.97 25.49
C PHE A 270 -8.08 -43.18 26.11
N ALA A 271 -9.03 -43.87 26.75
CA ALA A 271 -10.17 -43.24 27.43
C ALA A 271 -9.77 -42.38 28.65
N ARG A 272 -8.53 -42.54 29.16
CA ARG A 272 -7.99 -41.76 30.28
C ARG A 272 -7.07 -40.63 29.85
N LEU A 273 -6.85 -40.44 28.55
CA LEU A 273 -6.02 -39.34 28.08
C LEU A 273 -6.66 -38.02 28.53
N PRO A 274 -5.89 -37.11 29.15
CA PRO A 274 -6.42 -35.83 29.58
C PRO A 274 -6.80 -35.02 28.34
N LEU A 275 -8.11 -34.90 28.09
CA LEU A 275 -8.68 -34.15 26.97
C LEU A 275 -8.09 -32.74 26.85
N PRO A 276 -7.90 -31.95 27.93
CA PRO A 276 -7.28 -30.63 27.81
C PRO A 276 -5.87 -30.67 27.23
N SER A 277 -5.04 -31.64 27.62
CA SER A 277 -3.67 -31.76 27.11
C SER A 277 -3.66 -32.17 25.63
N LEU A 278 -4.57 -33.06 25.22
CA LEU A 278 -4.74 -33.41 23.81
C LEU A 278 -5.20 -32.21 22.97
N LEU A 279 -6.14 -31.41 23.48
CA LEU A 279 -6.62 -30.22 22.79
C LEU A 279 -5.51 -29.18 22.63
N VAL A 280 -4.72 -28.94 23.68
CA VAL A 280 -3.57 -28.04 23.62
C VAL A 280 -2.51 -28.56 22.66
N ALA A 281 -2.17 -29.85 22.69
CA ALA A 281 -1.19 -30.43 21.78
C ALA A 281 -1.63 -30.32 20.32
N ASN A 282 -2.89 -30.66 20.01
CA ASN A 282 -3.45 -30.50 18.67
C ASN A 282 -3.50 -29.03 18.24
N TYR A 283 -3.87 -28.12 19.14
CA TYR A 283 -3.85 -26.69 18.87
C TYR A 283 -2.42 -26.23 18.54
N CYS A 284 -1.41 -26.59 19.33
CA CYS A 284 -0.02 -26.21 19.05
C CYS A 284 0.50 -26.80 17.73
N LEU A 285 0.11 -28.04 17.39
CA LEU A 285 0.50 -28.70 16.15
C LEU A 285 -0.17 -28.09 14.91
N ALA A 286 -1.42 -27.66 15.01
CA ALA A 286 -2.17 -27.12 13.89
C ALA A 286 -2.03 -25.60 13.79
N ALA A 287 -2.22 -24.87 14.89
CA ALA A 287 -2.30 -23.42 14.89
C ALA A 287 -0.96 -22.77 14.50
N ALA A 288 0.18 -23.29 14.97
CA ALA A 288 1.47 -22.67 14.67
C ALA A 288 1.85 -22.77 13.17
N PRO A 289 1.77 -23.94 12.51
CA PRO A 289 1.99 -24.03 11.06
C PRO A 289 0.94 -23.27 10.24
N VAL A 290 -0.33 -23.34 10.64
CA VAL A 290 -1.41 -22.62 9.94
C VAL A 290 -1.19 -21.12 10.02
N PHE A 291 -0.91 -20.58 11.21
CA PHE A 291 -0.59 -19.17 11.39
C PHE A 291 0.65 -18.78 10.59
N TYR A 292 1.73 -19.56 10.66
CA TYR A 292 2.95 -19.23 9.94
C TYR A 292 2.73 -19.18 8.42
N VAL A 293 2.10 -20.20 7.85
CA VAL A 293 1.94 -20.34 6.40
C VAL A 293 0.84 -19.45 5.82
N PHE A 294 -0.28 -19.30 6.51
CA PHE A 294 -1.45 -18.59 5.97
C PHE A 294 -1.58 -17.16 6.46
N VAL A 295 -0.85 -16.76 7.50
CA VAL A 295 -0.99 -15.42 8.09
C VAL A 295 0.35 -14.67 8.06
N PHE A 296 1.40 -15.26 8.61
CA PHE A 296 2.70 -14.59 8.68
C PHE A 296 3.41 -14.50 7.33
N LEU A 297 3.53 -15.61 6.58
CA LEU A 297 4.20 -15.60 5.28
C LEU A 297 3.54 -14.64 4.28
N PRO A 298 2.20 -14.59 4.12
CA PRO A 298 1.58 -13.60 3.25
C PRO A 298 1.86 -12.17 3.69
N CYS A 299 1.81 -11.86 4.99
CA CYS A 299 2.22 -10.55 5.48
C CYS A 299 3.68 -10.22 5.13
N TRP A 300 4.57 -11.21 5.09
CA TRP A 300 6.01 -10.98 4.94
C TRP A 300 6.44 -10.92 3.46
N ASP A 301 5.97 -11.85 2.63
CA ASP A 301 6.45 -12.07 1.26
C ASP A 301 5.56 -11.39 0.20
N CYS A 302 4.33 -11.00 0.54
CA CYS A 302 3.37 -10.45 -0.41
C CYS A 302 3.30 -8.92 -0.34
N TYR A 303 2.81 -8.30 -1.41
CA TYR A 303 2.63 -6.85 -1.45
C TYR A 303 1.33 -6.45 -0.74
N ASP A 304 1.35 -5.30 -0.05
CA ASP A 304 0.13 -4.70 0.45
C ASP A 304 -0.63 -4.04 -0.69
N PHE A 305 -1.77 -4.60 -1.05
CA PHE A 305 -2.59 -4.12 -2.15
C PHE A 305 -3.10 -2.70 -1.90
N THR A 306 -3.61 -2.41 -0.70
CA THR A 306 -4.18 -1.09 -0.37
C THR A 306 -3.09 -0.03 -0.37
N ALA A 307 -1.92 -0.33 0.21
CA ALA A 307 -0.78 0.58 0.19
C ALA A 307 -0.27 0.82 -1.23
N THR A 308 -0.25 -0.21 -2.07
CA THR A 308 0.19 -0.10 -3.48
C THR A 308 -0.76 0.77 -4.29
N VAL A 309 -2.08 0.55 -4.17
CA VAL A 309 -3.05 1.43 -4.85
C VAL A 309 -2.95 2.87 -4.33
N ALA A 310 -2.70 3.06 -3.02
CA ALA A 310 -2.52 4.39 -2.45
C ALA A 310 -1.24 5.06 -2.97
N HIS A 311 -0.17 4.28 -3.17
CA HIS A 311 1.07 4.74 -3.79
C HIS A 311 0.83 5.19 -5.24
N GLU A 312 0.18 4.36 -6.06
CA GLU A 312 -0.16 4.73 -7.45
C GLU A 312 -1.08 5.94 -7.52
N ALA A 313 -2.02 6.10 -6.57
CA ALA A 313 -2.82 7.31 -6.44
C ALA A 313 -1.97 8.56 -6.24
N GLY A 314 -0.81 8.45 -5.59
CA GLY A 314 0.16 9.54 -5.53
C GLY A 314 0.77 9.87 -6.88
N HIS A 315 1.14 8.87 -7.69
CA HIS A 315 1.60 9.11 -9.05
C HIS A 315 0.54 9.78 -9.93
N ILE A 316 -0.72 9.32 -9.82
CA ILE A 316 -1.88 9.94 -10.47
C ILE A 316 -2.03 11.42 -10.07
N LEU A 317 -1.71 11.74 -8.82
CA LEU A 317 -1.75 13.12 -8.30
C LEU A 317 -0.49 13.94 -8.64
N GLY A 318 0.52 13.35 -9.28
CA GLY A 318 1.72 14.04 -9.76
C GLY A 318 2.97 13.87 -8.89
N PHE A 319 3.00 12.90 -7.98
CA PHE A 319 4.19 12.56 -7.20
C PHE A 319 5.11 11.58 -7.92
N ASP A 320 6.40 11.61 -7.58
CA ASP A 320 7.40 10.61 -8.02
C ASP A 320 8.09 9.97 -6.80
N HIS A 321 8.94 8.99 -7.07
CA HIS A 321 9.73 8.32 -6.04
C HIS A 321 10.82 9.24 -5.44
N PRO A 322 10.80 9.51 -4.12
CA PRO A 322 11.82 10.32 -3.46
C PRO A 322 13.21 9.67 -3.44
N ASP A 323 13.27 8.35 -3.42
CA ASP A 323 14.50 7.56 -3.34
C ASP A 323 15.11 7.21 -4.70
N GLU A 324 14.34 7.24 -5.79
CA GLU A 324 14.88 7.08 -7.14
C GLU A 324 15.66 8.34 -7.58
N PHE A 325 15.19 9.52 -7.17
CA PHE A 325 15.79 10.81 -7.48
C PHE A 325 16.17 11.60 -6.22
N PRO A 326 17.13 11.11 -5.41
CA PRO A 326 17.38 11.63 -4.06
C PRO A 326 17.84 13.10 -4.02
N ARG A 327 18.32 13.66 -5.13
CA ARG A 327 18.76 15.06 -5.24
C ARG A 327 17.72 16.02 -5.80
N LEU A 328 16.61 15.48 -6.31
CA LEU A 328 15.53 16.26 -6.93
C LEU A 328 14.30 16.38 -6.02
N ASN A 329 14.44 16.08 -4.73
CA ASN A 329 13.36 16.29 -3.78
C ASN A 329 13.11 17.77 -3.57
N LEU A 330 11.85 18.12 -3.45
CA LEU A 330 11.37 19.46 -3.24
C LEU A 330 10.95 19.63 -1.79
N ARG A 331 11.22 20.81 -1.26
CA ARG A 331 10.80 21.21 0.07
C ARG A 331 10.38 22.67 0.08
N ALA A 332 9.42 22.99 0.92
CA ALA A 332 9.08 24.37 1.23
C ALA A 332 10.27 25.10 1.89
N LYS A 333 10.60 26.29 1.38
CA LYS A 333 11.59 27.17 2.00
C LYS A 333 11.13 27.62 3.39
N ALA A 334 12.08 27.86 4.29
CA ALA A 334 11.77 28.35 5.63
C ALA A 334 11.02 29.69 5.57
N GLY A 335 9.91 29.80 6.32
CA GLY A 335 9.08 31.02 6.37
C GLY A 335 8.04 31.14 5.26
N VAL A 336 7.99 30.20 4.31
CA VAL A 336 6.92 30.17 3.30
C VAL A 336 5.63 29.66 3.91
N HIS A 337 4.57 30.45 3.73
CA HIS A 337 3.24 30.13 4.24
C HIS A 337 2.27 29.91 3.07
N LEU A 338 1.83 28.66 2.85
CA LEU A 338 0.85 28.34 1.81
C LEU A 338 -0.50 29.06 1.95
N GLY A 339 -0.82 29.58 3.15
CA GLY A 339 -2.03 30.39 3.37
C GLY A 339 -1.92 31.82 2.83
N ALA A 340 -0.71 32.30 2.50
CA ALA A 340 -0.54 33.65 1.98
C ALA A 340 -1.06 33.72 0.52
N PRO A 341 -1.86 34.73 0.12
CA PRO A 341 -2.54 34.76 -1.17
C PRO A 341 -1.61 34.58 -2.38
N GLU A 342 -0.44 35.20 -2.36
CA GLU A 342 0.58 35.12 -3.40
C GLU A 342 1.21 33.74 -3.48
N THR A 343 1.49 33.12 -2.32
CA THR A 343 2.06 31.77 -2.26
C THR A 343 1.02 30.74 -2.70
N CYS A 344 -0.21 30.85 -2.20
CA CYS A 344 -1.29 29.89 -2.49
C CYS A 344 -1.66 29.83 -3.98
N ARG A 345 -1.67 30.98 -4.66
CA ARG A 345 -2.03 31.03 -6.08
C ARG A 345 -0.97 30.41 -6.98
N ARG A 346 0.31 30.50 -6.58
CA ARG A 346 1.46 29.96 -7.33
C ARG A 346 2.51 29.34 -6.39
N PRO A 347 2.23 28.20 -5.74
CA PRO A 347 3.13 27.58 -4.77
C PRO A 347 4.41 26.99 -5.39
N LEU A 348 4.35 26.44 -6.61
CA LEU A 348 5.48 25.81 -7.29
C LEU A 348 6.39 26.85 -7.99
N THR A 349 7.05 27.71 -7.21
CA THR A 349 8.04 28.68 -7.73
C THR A 349 9.37 28.56 -7.00
N PRO A 350 10.51 28.92 -7.62
CA PRO A 350 11.80 28.94 -6.95
C PRO A 350 11.87 29.89 -5.73
N ALA A 351 10.90 30.80 -5.57
CA ALA A 351 10.78 31.64 -4.38
C ALA A 351 10.22 30.89 -3.17
N ASN A 352 9.39 29.87 -3.40
CA ASN A 352 8.62 29.17 -2.37
C ASN A 352 9.22 27.81 -1.99
N ILE A 353 9.94 27.18 -2.92
CA ILE A 353 10.50 25.85 -2.74
C ILE A 353 11.98 25.80 -3.11
N GLU A 354 12.66 24.80 -2.56
CA GLU A 354 14.07 24.52 -2.79
C GLU A 354 14.30 23.02 -2.99
N LEU A 355 15.43 22.68 -3.60
CA LEU A 355 15.89 21.31 -3.67
C LEU A 355 16.42 20.87 -2.30
N GLU A 356 16.03 19.68 -1.87
CA GLU A 356 16.57 19.02 -0.69
C GLU A 356 17.15 17.67 -1.12
N GLU A 357 18.39 17.38 -0.72
CA GLU A 357 18.95 16.05 -0.91
C GLU A 357 18.51 15.16 0.25
N ILE A 358 17.94 13.99 -0.06
CA ILE A 358 17.63 13.01 0.97
C ILE A 358 18.93 12.41 1.52
N ARG A 359 19.35 12.91 2.68
CA ARG A 359 20.50 12.38 3.42
C ARG A 359 20.00 11.43 4.52
N GLY A 360 20.28 10.14 4.36
CA GLY A 360 19.92 9.11 5.34
C GLY A 360 18.58 8.41 5.08
N GLY A 361 18.18 8.31 3.80
CA GLY A 361 16.95 7.66 3.35
C GLY A 361 15.70 8.51 3.60
N ALA A 362 14.74 8.51 2.66
CA ALA A 362 13.42 9.07 2.92
C ALA A 362 12.78 8.13 3.94
N THR A 363 12.61 8.59 5.18
CA THR A 363 12.08 7.73 6.22
C THR A 363 10.58 7.91 6.27
N GLY A 364 9.91 7.16 5.38
CA GLY A 364 8.49 6.87 5.51
C GLY A 364 7.54 7.76 4.70
N SER A 365 7.95 8.28 3.55
CA SER A 365 6.99 8.72 2.52
C SER A 365 6.25 7.50 1.96
N LEU A 366 4.94 7.66 1.69
CA LEU A 366 4.15 6.67 0.96
C LEU A 366 4.72 6.45 -0.45
N MET A 367 5.32 7.49 -1.02
CA MET A 367 5.85 7.51 -2.38
C MET A 367 7.24 6.90 -2.53
N LEU A 368 7.85 6.36 -1.48
CA LEU A 368 9.09 5.57 -1.62
C LEU A 368 8.87 4.43 -2.63
N SER A 369 9.87 4.17 -3.48
CA SER A 369 9.81 3.05 -4.43
C SER A 369 9.35 1.77 -3.70
N MET A 370 8.27 1.20 -4.21
CA MET A 370 7.51 0.19 -3.47
C MET A 370 8.35 -1.07 -3.24
N THR A 371 8.37 -1.54 -1.99
CA THR A 371 8.94 -2.83 -1.61
C THR A 371 7.93 -3.63 -0.79
N GLN A 372 8.09 -4.96 -0.77
CA GLN A 372 7.23 -5.89 -0.02
C GLN A 372 7.15 -5.56 1.48
N HIS A 373 8.19 -4.92 2.04
CA HIS A 373 8.34 -4.71 3.49
C HIS A 373 8.08 -3.27 3.95
N ARG A 374 7.59 -2.39 3.06
CA ARG A 374 7.33 -0.97 3.39
C ARG A 374 5.89 -0.57 3.14
N ALA A 375 4.97 -1.46 3.51
CA ALA A 375 3.55 -1.22 3.40
C ALA A 375 3.08 -0.13 4.36
N ARG A 376 2.63 1.00 3.81
CA ARG A 376 1.95 2.05 4.55
C ARG A 376 0.78 2.53 3.73
N THR A 377 -0.35 2.75 4.37
CA THR A 377 -1.53 3.34 3.72
C THR A 377 -1.70 4.81 4.05
N CYS A 378 -1.04 5.31 5.10
CA CYS A 378 -1.18 6.70 5.56
C CYS A 378 -0.07 7.60 5.03
N LEU A 379 -0.46 8.79 4.55
CA LEU A 379 0.45 9.85 4.12
C LEU A 379 1.44 10.23 5.24
N SER A 380 2.67 10.51 4.86
CA SER A 380 3.67 11.13 5.72
C SER A 380 3.50 12.66 5.76
N LYS A 381 4.30 13.31 6.60
CA LYS A 381 4.35 14.79 6.59
C LYS A 381 4.87 15.35 5.27
N ASP A 382 5.77 14.64 4.62
CA ASP A 382 6.35 15.04 3.35
C ASP A 382 5.31 14.91 2.23
N ASP A 383 4.57 13.79 2.20
CA ASP A 383 3.48 13.57 1.23
C ASP A 383 2.38 14.64 1.38
N LEU A 384 1.98 14.95 2.62
CA LEU A 384 1.00 16.00 2.91
C LEU A 384 1.51 17.39 2.51
N GLN A 385 2.80 17.68 2.70
CA GLN A 385 3.37 18.95 2.26
C GLN A 385 3.29 19.04 0.75
N GLY A 386 3.74 18.01 0.02
CA GLY A 386 3.66 17.98 -1.44
C GLY A 386 2.23 18.11 -1.95
N LEU A 387 1.28 17.46 -1.30
CA LEU A 387 -0.13 17.48 -1.70
C LEU A 387 -0.68 18.90 -1.65
N ASN A 388 -0.39 19.64 -0.58
CA ASN A 388 -0.83 21.03 -0.41
C ASN A 388 -0.07 22.02 -1.30
N PHE A 389 1.12 21.67 -1.80
CA PHE A 389 1.84 22.48 -2.79
C PHE A 389 1.35 22.21 -4.22
N LEU A 390 0.99 20.98 -4.55
CA LEU A 390 0.44 20.63 -5.86
C LEU A 390 -1.00 21.12 -6.00
N TYR A 391 -1.79 20.93 -4.94
CA TYR A 391 -3.19 21.27 -4.88
C TYR A 391 -3.41 22.27 -3.73
N PRO A 392 -3.00 23.54 -3.88
CA PRO A 392 -3.21 24.54 -2.85
C PRO A 392 -4.71 24.87 -2.66
N SER A 393 -5.15 25.05 -1.41
CA SER A 393 -6.49 25.55 -1.06
C SER A 393 -6.39 26.93 -0.41
N CYS A 394 -6.89 27.98 -1.10
CA CYS A 394 -6.74 29.37 -0.66
C CYS A 394 -7.87 29.88 0.25
N ASP A 395 -8.94 29.10 0.43
CA ASP A 395 -10.12 29.53 1.20
C ASP A 395 -9.96 29.35 2.72
N ASP A 396 -8.78 28.92 3.18
CA ASP A 396 -8.44 28.79 4.61
C ASP A 396 -7.31 29.76 4.99
N PRO A 397 -7.61 31.06 5.18
CA PRO A 397 -6.62 32.11 5.44
C PRO A 397 -5.91 31.95 6.79
N LEU A 398 -6.45 31.13 7.70
CA LEU A 398 -5.78 30.79 8.97
C LEU A 398 -4.79 29.64 8.81
N GLY A 399 -4.67 29.07 7.60
CA GLY A 399 -3.85 27.92 7.32
C GLY A 399 -4.23 26.71 8.18
N ARG A 400 -5.42 26.65 8.81
CA ARG A 400 -5.75 25.53 9.70
C ARG A 400 -5.93 24.25 8.91
N GLY A 401 -6.41 24.32 7.67
CA GLY A 401 -6.44 23.22 6.71
C GLY A 401 -5.09 22.88 6.08
N ASN A 402 -4.15 23.83 6.00
CA ASN A 402 -2.85 23.69 5.30
C ASN A 402 -1.64 23.56 6.23
N ALA A 403 -1.81 23.80 7.54
CA ALA A 403 -0.76 23.70 8.54
C ALA A 403 -0.60 22.23 8.89
N LEU A 404 0.26 21.51 8.14
CA LEU A 404 0.77 20.16 8.40
C LEU A 404 -0.07 19.42 9.45
N GLN A 405 -1.35 19.19 9.15
CA GLN A 405 -2.20 18.47 10.09
C GLN A 405 -1.55 17.10 10.23
N ALA A 406 -1.54 16.54 11.44
CA ALA A 406 -1.12 15.16 11.58
C ALA A 406 -1.96 14.34 10.59
N PRO A 407 -1.33 13.43 9.81
CA PRO A 407 -2.05 12.63 8.83
C PRO A 407 -3.30 12.05 9.47
N ARG A 408 -4.45 12.30 8.86
CA ARG A 408 -5.69 11.67 9.32
C ARG A 408 -5.58 10.20 9.01
N ARG A 409 -5.78 9.38 10.04
CA ARG A 409 -5.89 7.94 9.86
C ARG A 409 -7.25 7.65 9.26
N ILE A 410 -7.29 6.72 8.32
CA ILE A 410 -8.53 6.08 7.93
C ILE A 410 -9.03 5.34 9.18
N PRO A 411 -10.30 5.53 9.57
CA PRO A 411 -10.87 4.90 10.76
C PRO A 411 -10.80 3.37 10.75
#